data_AF-A0A3D0XT23-F1
#
_entry.id   AF-A0A3D0XT23-F1
#
_cell.length_a   1.000
_cell.length_b   1.000
_cell.length_c   1.000
_cell.angle_alpha   90.00
_cell.angle_beta   90.00
_cell.angle_gamma   90.00
#
_symmetry.space_group_name_H-M   'P 1'
#
loop_
_entity.id
_entity.type
_entity.pdbx_description
1 polymer ?
#
loop_
_entity_poly.entity_id
_entity_poly.type
_entity_poly.pdbx_seq_one_letter_code
_entity_poly.pdbx_strand_id
1 'polypeptide(L)'
;MIILMKNGCTKEQINHVISLLKQTGLDANLSIGREATVIGVLGDKSKLNKENIEVMDGVERCVPIMHSYKLASREMVPEGRKVTVKNVTFGGNKLVMIAGPCAVENEKQITEAAFGVKSAGAQMLRG
;
A
#
# COMPACT_ATOMS: atom_id res chain seq x y z
N MET A 1 0.18 -7.98 12.14
CA MET A 1 -0.12 -6.60 12.55
C MET A 1 0.20 -6.55 14.02
N ILE A 2 0.12 -5.39 14.64
CA ILE A 2 -0.04 -5.32 16.09
C ILE A 2 -1.48 -4.91 16.38
N ILE A 3 -2.08 -5.52 17.39
CA ILE A 3 -3.40 -5.15 17.91
C ILE A 3 -3.12 -4.40 19.20
N LEU A 4 -3.50 -3.13 19.23
CA LEU A 4 -3.43 -2.33 20.45
C LEU A 4 -4.72 -2.56 21.24
N MET A 5 -4.58 -2.99 22.49
CA MET A 5 -5.73 -3.16 23.40
C MET A 5 -6.03 -1.84 24.12
N LYS A 6 -7.31 -1.60 24.42
CA LYS A 6 -7.78 -0.47 25.22
C LYS A 6 -7.14 -0.50 26.62
N ASN A 7 -6.88 0.68 27.18
CA ASN A 7 -6.45 0.81 28.56
C ASN A 7 -7.46 0.18 29.53
N GLY A 8 -6.98 -0.71 30.40
CA GLY A 8 -7.83 -1.45 31.35
C GLY A 8 -8.55 -2.66 30.77
N CYS A 9 -8.16 -3.16 29.58
CA CYS A 9 -8.72 -4.38 29.03
C CYS A 9 -8.59 -5.57 29.99
N THR A 10 -9.62 -6.40 30.05
CA THR A 10 -9.66 -7.56 30.93
C THR A 10 -8.85 -8.73 30.36
N LYS A 11 -8.44 -9.67 31.21
CA LYS A 11 -7.74 -10.89 30.75
C LYS A 11 -8.62 -11.71 29.81
N GLU A 12 -9.93 -11.70 30.04
CA GLU A 12 -10.94 -12.37 29.24
C GLU A 12 -10.97 -11.78 27.81
N GLN A 13 -10.93 -10.45 27.68
CA GLN A 13 -10.86 -9.77 26.38
C GLN A 13 -9.57 -10.11 25.63
N ILE A 14 -8.42 -10.09 26.32
CA ILE A 14 -7.12 -10.47 25.72
C ILE A 14 -7.17 -11.93 25.24
N ASN A 15 -7.65 -12.85 26.08
CA ASN A 15 -7.75 -14.26 25.76
C ASN A 15 -8.71 -14.52 24.60
N HIS A 16 -9.79 -13.75 24.49
CA HIS A 16 -10.74 -13.84 23.39
C HIS A 16 -10.08 -13.51 22.05
N VAL A 17 -9.31 -12.41 21.99
CA VAL A 17 -8.52 -12.04 20.81
C VAL A 17 -7.49 -13.11 20.46
N ILE A 18 -6.73 -13.61 21.45
CA ILE A 18 -5.73 -14.68 21.21
C ILE A 18 -6.38 -15.96 20.69
N SER A 19 -7.56 -16.32 21.22
CA SER A 19 -8.29 -17.52 20.82
C SER A 19 -8.78 -17.43 19.37
N LEU A 20 -9.29 -16.26 18.96
CA LEU A 20 -9.68 -16.01 17.58
C LEU A 20 -8.50 -16.11 16.61
N LEU A 21 -7.34 -15.53 16.99
CA LEU A 21 -6.11 -15.66 16.20
C LEU A 21 -5.73 -17.14 16.02
N LYS A 22 -5.78 -17.94 17.08
CA LYS A 22 -5.50 -19.38 16.99
C LYS A 22 -6.50 -20.15 16.12
N GLN A 23 -7.79 -19.84 16.23
CA GLN A 23 -8.84 -20.48 15.41
C GLN A 23 -8.68 -20.18 13.91
N THR A 24 -8.15 -19.01 13.57
CA THR A 24 -7.83 -18.63 12.18
C THR A 24 -6.48 -19.17 11.69
N GLY A 25 -5.80 -19.98 12.52
CA GLY A 25 -4.50 -20.57 12.19
C GLY A 25 -3.34 -19.57 12.23
N LEU A 26 -3.47 -18.53 13.06
CA LEU A 26 -2.44 -17.55 13.37
C LEU A 26 -1.96 -17.72 14.80
N ASP A 27 -0.80 -17.16 15.09
CA ASP A 27 -0.25 -17.14 16.45
C ASP A 27 -0.17 -15.71 16.99
N ALA A 28 -0.08 -15.59 18.31
CA ALA A 28 -0.16 -14.33 19.02
C ALA A 28 1.00 -14.19 20.00
N ASN A 29 1.73 -13.07 19.91
CA ASN A 29 2.72 -12.68 20.90
C ASN A 29 2.17 -11.54 21.77
N LEU A 30 1.87 -11.85 23.03
CA LEU A 30 1.34 -10.86 23.98
C LEU A 30 2.49 -10.10 24.64
N SER A 31 2.42 -8.76 24.58
CA SER A 31 3.31 -7.86 25.29
C SER A 31 2.49 -6.96 26.21
N ILE A 32 2.68 -7.14 27.51
CA ILE A 32 2.01 -6.33 28.54
C ILE A 32 3.00 -5.29 29.03
N GLY A 33 2.86 -4.07 28.54
CA GLY A 33 3.63 -2.91 28.99
C GLY A 33 2.96 -2.19 30.16
N ARG A 34 3.71 -1.28 30.79
CA ARG A 34 3.19 -0.40 31.84
C ARG A 34 2.12 0.57 31.32
N GLU A 35 2.26 1.00 30.07
CA GLU A 35 1.41 2.02 29.44
C GLU A 35 0.42 1.44 28.42
N ALA A 36 0.71 0.29 27.83
CA ALA A 36 -0.11 -0.32 26.79
C ALA A 36 0.01 -1.84 26.78
N THR A 37 -1.08 -2.52 26.42
CA THR A 37 -1.08 -3.95 26.12
C THR A 37 -1.18 -4.15 24.62
N VAL A 38 -0.24 -4.89 24.05
CA VAL A 38 -0.10 -5.08 22.60
C VAL A 38 -0.07 -6.57 22.28
N ILE A 39 -0.83 -6.97 21.26
CA ILE A 39 -0.82 -8.34 20.73
C ILE A 39 -0.21 -8.32 19.33
N GLY A 40 0.97 -8.90 19.19
CA GLY A 40 1.61 -9.12 17.89
C GLY A 40 1.00 -10.33 17.18
N VAL A 41 0.45 -10.11 15.98
CA VAL A 41 -0.10 -11.19 15.14
C VAL A 41 0.98 -11.78 14.25
N LEU A 42 1.23 -13.08 14.42
CA LEU A 42 2.23 -13.87 13.71
C LEU A 42 1.55 -14.79 12.67
N GLY A 43 2.16 -14.92 11.49
CA GLY A 43 1.66 -15.74 10.39
C GLY A 43 1.04 -14.95 9.23
N ASP A 44 0.33 -15.66 8.34
CA ASP A 44 -0.28 -15.12 7.13
C ASP A 44 -1.61 -14.39 7.44
N LYS A 45 -1.51 -13.07 7.55
CA LYS A 45 -2.63 -12.17 7.90
C LYS A 45 -3.75 -12.16 6.86
N SER A 46 -3.54 -12.68 5.64
CA SER A 46 -4.62 -12.79 4.65
C SER A 46 -5.80 -13.62 5.18
N LYS A 47 -5.54 -14.52 6.13
CA LYS A 47 -6.55 -15.32 6.84
C LYS A 47 -7.50 -14.53 7.73
N LEU A 48 -7.15 -13.28 8.10
CA LEU A 48 -7.97 -12.40 8.94
C LEU A 48 -8.96 -11.54 8.16
N ASN A 49 -8.92 -11.51 6.83
CA ASN A 49 -9.76 -10.63 6.01
C ASN A 49 -11.28 -10.82 6.22
N LYS A 50 -11.73 -11.87 6.92
CA LYS A 50 -13.14 -12.14 7.22
C LYS A 50 -13.57 -11.70 8.62
N GLU A 51 -12.63 -11.47 9.53
CA GLU A 51 -12.89 -11.18 10.95
C GLU A 51 -12.50 -9.73 11.25
N ASN A 52 -13.47 -8.92 11.67
CA ASN A 52 -13.20 -7.53 12.07
C ASN A 52 -12.67 -7.47 13.51
N ILE A 53 -11.38 -7.79 13.70
CA ILE A 53 -10.72 -7.69 15.02
C ILE A 53 -10.86 -6.28 15.62
N GLU A 54 -10.88 -5.24 14.78
CA GLU A 54 -11.00 -3.85 15.25
C GLU A 54 -12.33 -3.55 15.98
N VAL A 55 -13.39 -4.33 15.76
CA VAL A 55 -14.66 -4.14 16.48
C VAL A 55 -14.79 -4.97 17.74
N MET A 56 -13.80 -5.81 18.05
CA MET A 56 -13.85 -6.65 19.26
C MET A 56 -13.72 -5.80 20.53
N ASP A 57 -14.43 -6.23 21.57
CA ASP A 57 -14.33 -5.60 22.88
C ASP A 57 -12.91 -5.71 23.44
N GLY A 58 -12.42 -4.60 23.98
CA GLY A 58 -11.05 -4.48 24.47
C GLY A 58 -10.01 -4.14 23.41
N VAL A 59 -10.34 -4.16 22.11
CA VAL A 59 -9.43 -3.70 21.04
C VAL A 59 -9.60 -2.20 20.83
N GLU A 60 -8.48 -1.47 20.78
CA GLU A 60 -8.46 -0.03 20.48
C GLU A 60 -8.27 0.22 18.98
N ARG A 61 -7.27 -0.43 18.37
CA ARG A 61 -7.01 -0.36 16.93
C ARG A 61 -6.05 -1.45 16.48
N CYS A 62 -6.10 -1.79 15.20
CA CYS A 62 -5.10 -2.65 14.58
C CYS A 62 -4.11 -1.81 13.76
N VAL A 63 -2.82 -2.00 14.00
CA VAL A 63 -1.77 -1.28 13.26
C VAL A 63 -0.99 -2.28 12.40
N PRO A 64 -1.00 -2.11 11.06
CA PRO A 64 -0.17 -2.94 10.20
C PRO A 64 1.32 -2.66 10.45
N ILE A 65 2.11 -3.72 10.64
CA ILE A 65 3.58 -3.61 10.84
C ILE A 65 4.29 -3.23 9.53
N MET A 66 3.74 -3.67 8.40
CA MET A 66 4.27 -3.36 7.07
C MET A 66 3.23 -2.56 6.30
N HIS A 67 3.68 -1.53 5.58
CA HIS A 67 2.84 -0.79 4.66
C HIS A 67 2.30 -1.68 3.53
N SER A 68 1.04 -1.48 3.15
CA SER A 68 0.40 -2.20 2.04
C SER A 68 1.09 -1.94 0.69
N TYR A 69 1.75 -0.80 0.54
CA TYR A 69 2.47 -0.39 -0.65
C TYR A 69 3.95 -0.81 -0.65
N LYS A 70 4.35 -1.84 0.12
CA LYS A 70 5.77 -2.25 0.25
C LYS A 70 6.49 -2.34 -1.09
N LEU A 71 5.90 -2.99 -2.09
CA LEU A 71 6.49 -3.15 -3.41
C LEU A 71 6.70 -1.83 -4.16
N ALA A 72 5.93 -0.79 -3.88
CA ALA A 72 6.07 0.54 -4.47
C ALA A 72 6.89 1.50 -3.57
N SER A 73 7.27 1.08 -2.36
CA SER A 73 7.98 1.92 -1.40
C SER A 73 9.43 2.17 -1.80
N ARG A 74 9.95 3.35 -1.42
CA ARG A 74 11.39 3.64 -1.47
C ARG A 74 12.18 2.79 -0.47
N GLU A 75 11.56 2.27 0.58
CA GLU A 75 12.22 1.31 1.49
C GLU A 75 12.64 0.02 0.77
N MET A 76 11.79 -0.48 -0.15
CA MET A 76 12.11 -1.64 -0.99
C MET A 76 13.06 -1.32 -2.14
N VAL A 77 12.93 -0.13 -2.73
CA VAL A 77 13.77 0.32 -3.85
C VAL A 77 14.23 1.77 -3.58
N PRO A 78 15.32 1.97 -2.82
CA PRO A 78 15.77 3.30 -2.39
C PRO A 78 15.99 4.28 -3.53
N GLU A 79 16.57 3.79 -4.62
CA GLU A 79 16.89 4.57 -5.82
C GLU A 79 15.66 4.81 -6.73
N GLY A 80 14.51 4.25 -6.39
CA GLY A 80 13.33 4.21 -7.26
C GLY A 80 13.48 3.24 -8.44
N ARG A 81 12.37 2.97 -9.13
CA ARG A 81 12.37 2.13 -10.34
C ARG A 81 12.49 2.99 -11.59
N LYS A 82 13.28 2.51 -12.56
CA LYS A 82 13.39 3.09 -13.89
C LYS A 82 12.68 2.20 -14.89
N VAL A 83 11.96 2.82 -15.82
CA VAL A 83 11.25 2.12 -16.91
C VAL A 83 11.66 2.76 -18.22
N THR A 84 12.09 1.94 -19.18
CA THR A 84 12.51 2.41 -20.50
C THR A 84 11.51 1.98 -21.56
N VAL A 85 11.01 2.93 -22.34
CA VAL A 85 10.15 2.72 -23.49
C VAL A 85 10.88 3.25 -24.72
N LYS A 86 11.30 2.35 -25.61
CA LYS A 86 12.19 2.67 -26.75
C LYS A 86 13.46 3.41 -26.26
N ASN A 87 13.61 4.68 -26.60
CA ASN A 87 14.74 5.54 -26.24
C ASN A 87 14.43 6.51 -25.08
N VAL A 88 13.30 6.35 -24.39
CA VAL A 88 12.84 7.22 -23.30
C VAL A 88 12.90 6.47 -21.98
N THR A 89 13.61 7.01 -20.99
CA THR A 89 13.73 6.41 -19.65
C THR A 89 13.01 7.28 -18.60
N PHE A 90 12.01 6.69 -17.95
CA PHE A 90 11.29 7.25 -16.81
C PHE A 90 12.01 6.94 -15.50
N GLY A 91 11.97 7.88 -14.55
CA GLY A 91 12.67 7.76 -13.26
C GLY A 91 14.18 8.02 -13.34
N GLY A 92 14.67 8.52 -14.47
CA GLY A 92 16.05 8.98 -14.64
C GLY A 92 16.21 10.48 -14.36
N ASN A 93 17.39 11.03 -14.69
CA ASN A 93 17.71 12.44 -14.46
C ASN A 93 17.15 13.39 -15.54
N LYS A 94 16.68 12.85 -16.68
CA LYS A 94 16.11 13.63 -17.77
C LYS A 94 14.61 13.81 -17.54
N LEU A 95 14.12 15.04 -17.71
CA LEU A 95 12.68 15.31 -17.74
C LEU A 95 12.07 14.63 -18.97
N VAL A 96 11.01 13.85 -18.75
CA VAL A 96 10.23 13.21 -19.81
C VAL A 96 8.86 13.88 -19.88
N MET A 97 8.50 14.39 -21.05
CA MET A 97 7.23 15.06 -21.31
C MET A 97 6.32 14.17 -22.16
N ILE A 98 5.10 13.96 -21.68
CA ILE A 98 4.01 13.30 -22.40
C ILE A 98 2.90 14.34 -22.63
N ALA A 99 2.55 14.62 -23.88
CA ALA A 99 1.56 15.64 -24.23
C ALA A 99 0.63 15.16 -25.35
N GLY A 100 -0.53 15.79 -25.48
CA GLY A 100 -1.56 15.45 -26.46
C GLY A 100 -2.97 15.73 -25.94
N PRO A 101 -4.02 15.47 -26.74
CA PRO A 101 -5.40 15.79 -26.38
C PRO A 101 -5.90 14.93 -25.20
N CYS A 102 -7.00 15.35 -24.59
CA CYS A 102 -7.64 14.59 -23.51
C CYS A 102 -8.42 13.37 -24.04
N ALA A 103 -8.97 13.47 -25.24
CA ALA A 103 -9.67 12.41 -25.94
C ALA A 103 -9.33 12.47 -27.43
N VAL A 104 -9.18 11.31 -28.07
CA VAL A 104 -9.10 11.20 -29.53
C VAL A 104 -10.49 11.39 -30.12
N GLU A 105 -10.74 12.54 -30.72
CA GLU A 105 -12.03 12.86 -31.34
C GLU A 105 -12.09 12.42 -32.81
N ASN A 106 -10.94 12.44 -33.50
CA ASN A 106 -10.80 11.97 -34.88
C ASN A 106 -9.32 11.82 -35.27
N GLU A 107 -9.08 11.16 -36.40
CA GLU A 107 -7.73 10.90 -36.95
C GLU A 107 -6.95 12.19 -37.23
N LYS A 108 -7.62 13.21 -37.78
CA LYS A 108 -6.97 14.49 -38.12
C LYS A 108 -6.43 15.18 -36.88
N GLN A 109 -7.25 15.30 -35.83
CA GLN A 109 -6.89 15.92 -34.56
C GLN A 109 -5.67 15.24 -33.93
N ILE A 110 -5.70 13.90 -33.78
CA ILE A 110 -4.60 13.19 -33.12
C ILE A 110 -3.30 13.25 -33.93
N THR A 111 -3.40 13.25 -35.26
CA THR A 111 -2.26 13.36 -36.16
C THR A 111 -1.62 14.75 -36.07
N GLU A 112 -2.42 15.82 -36.11
CA GLU A 112 -1.94 17.19 -35.92
C GLU A 112 -1.29 17.37 -34.54
N ALA A 113 -1.91 16.82 -33.50
CA ALA A 113 -1.34 16.82 -32.14
C ALA A 113 -0.01 16.06 -32.07
N ALA A 114 0.12 14.90 -32.72
CA ALA A 114 1.36 14.12 -32.75
C ALA A 114 2.52 14.93 -33.35
N PHE A 115 2.28 15.60 -34.47
CA PHE A 115 3.29 16.46 -35.10
C PHE A 115 3.64 17.67 -34.23
N GLY A 116 2.65 18.31 -33.61
CA GLY A 116 2.87 19.44 -32.70
C GLY A 116 3.69 19.06 -31.47
N VAL A 117 3.31 17.96 -30.80
CA VAL A 117 3.99 17.40 -29.62
C VAL A 117 5.45 17.09 -29.91
N LYS A 118 5.72 16.41 -31.04
CA LYS A 118 7.10 16.10 -31.46
C LYS A 118 7.91 17.35 -31.76
N SER A 119 7.31 18.32 -32.46
CA SER A 119 7.97 19.59 -32.81
C SER A 119 8.28 20.44 -31.59
N ALA A 120 7.45 20.38 -30.55
CA ALA A 120 7.68 21.04 -29.26
C ALA A 120 8.72 20.32 -28.37
N GLY A 121 9.24 19.17 -28.81
CA GLY A 121 10.29 18.43 -28.10
C GLY A 121 9.81 17.45 -27.03
N ALA A 122 8.50 17.22 -26.90
CA ALA A 122 7.98 16.16 -26.04
C ALA A 122 8.29 14.78 -26.62
N GLN A 123 8.58 13.80 -25.75
CA GLN A 123 9.07 12.49 -26.17
C GLN A 123 7.97 11.49 -26.45
N MET A 124 6.76 11.70 -25.90
CA MET A 124 5.64 10.78 -26.06
C MET A 124 4.32 11.52 -26.27
N LEU A 125 3.45 10.91 -27.07
CA LEU A 125 2.07 11.34 -27.31
C LEU A 125 1.13 10.62 -26.34
N ARG A 126 0.21 11.37 -25.74
CA ARG A 126 -1.02 10.82 -25.11
C ARG A 126 -2.23 11.22 -25.95
N GLY A 127 -3.35 10.53 -25.78
CA GLY A 127 -4.60 10.81 -26.49
C GLY A 127 -5.54 9.65 -26.35
#